data_AF-A0AAW1VI69-F1
#
_entry.id   AF-A0AAW1VI69-F1
#
_cell.length_a   1.000
_cell.length_b   1.000
_cell.length_c   1.000
_cell.angle_alpha   90.00
_cell.angle_beta   90.00
_cell.angle_gamma   90.00
#
_symmetry.space_group_name_H-M   'P 1'
#
loop_
_entity.id
_entity.type
_entity.pdbx_description
1 polymer ?
#
loop_
_entity_poly.entity_id
_entity_poly.type
_entity_poly.pdbx_seq_one_letter_code
_entity_poly.pdbx_strand_id
1 'polypeptide(L)'
;MDLSNGNNNNYRSLYTQTQEDSIKKERKLPRIGNEYQAECPEFIPENQRNFEYYDSRKDLLMWRPSDISDEILENFIALSREKYFYTEEQVLGLLQFHQYDMDQVLLDIVNYSPINQEFSNHEKQMFEEGIRTYGKNFRKIKQLHLNKDIPCLVKYYYKWKNDTKRLNFRGWAGIRKTRSRYTMS
;
A
#
# COMPACT_ATOMS: atom_id res chain seq x y z
N MET A 1 -22.13 18.01 -59.79
CA MET A 1 -22.86 18.76 -58.74
C MET A 1 -22.01 18.70 -57.50
N ASP A 2 -21.34 19.81 -57.21
CA ASP A 2 -20.48 20.01 -56.05
C ASP A 2 -21.26 19.88 -54.74
N LEU A 3 -20.68 19.20 -53.75
CA LEU A 3 -20.98 19.47 -52.35
C LEU A 3 -19.66 19.66 -51.61
N SER A 4 -19.38 20.94 -51.41
CA SER A 4 -18.27 21.56 -50.72
C SER A 4 -18.09 21.08 -49.29
N ASN A 5 -16.87 20.61 -49.02
CA ASN A 5 -16.04 20.82 -47.84
C ASN A 5 -16.66 21.64 -46.69
N GLY A 6 -17.31 20.94 -45.74
CA GLY A 6 -17.77 21.49 -44.47
C GLY A 6 -16.71 21.37 -43.38
N ASN A 7 -15.63 22.14 -43.49
CA ASN A 7 -14.60 22.25 -42.46
C ASN A 7 -15.14 23.06 -41.27
N ASN A 8 -15.91 22.43 -40.38
CA ASN A 8 -16.44 23.07 -39.19
C ASN A 8 -15.45 22.98 -38.03
N ASN A 9 -14.30 23.64 -38.17
CA ASN A 9 -13.37 23.91 -37.08
C ASN A 9 -13.93 25.03 -36.20
N ASN A 10 -14.90 24.69 -35.35
CA ASN A 10 -15.45 25.61 -34.36
C ASN A 10 -15.13 25.19 -32.92
N TYR A 11 -13.88 24.80 -32.67
CA TYR A 11 -13.30 24.86 -31.32
C TYR A 11 -12.72 26.26 -31.12
N ARG A 12 -13.66 27.19 -30.93
CA ARG A 12 -13.44 28.57 -30.53
C ARG A 12 -12.43 28.62 -29.39
N SER A 13 -11.30 29.25 -29.71
CA SER A 13 -10.24 29.69 -28.80
C SER A 13 -10.80 30.14 -27.45
N LEU A 14 -10.52 29.36 -26.41
CA LEU A 14 -10.61 29.79 -25.01
C LEU A 14 -9.27 30.35 -24.49
N TYR A 15 -8.34 30.65 -25.39
CA TYR A 15 -7.12 31.39 -25.08
C TYR A 15 -7.25 32.83 -25.56
N THR A 16 -8.31 33.52 -25.13
CA THR A 16 -8.33 34.98 -25.19
C THR A 16 -7.35 35.51 -24.17
N GLN A 17 -6.21 35.95 -24.69
CA GLN A 17 -5.15 36.62 -23.99
C GLN A 17 -5.64 37.98 -23.48
N THR A 18 -6.02 38.06 -22.20
CA THR A 18 -6.03 39.31 -21.45
C THR A 18 -4.65 39.48 -20.82
N GLN A 19 -3.89 40.43 -21.35
CA GLN A 19 -2.72 40.99 -20.67
C GLN A 19 -3.20 41.82 -19.46
N GLU A 20 -2.28 41.98 -18.51
CA GLU A 20 -2.40 42.76 -17.25
C GLU A 20 -2.96 41.99 -16.05
N ASP A 21 -2.12 41.15 -15.44
CA ASP A 21 -1.68 41.46 -14.08
C ASP A 21 -0.42 40.66 -13.69
N SER A 22 0.51 41.40 -13.10
CA SER A 22 1.76 40.96 -12.51
C SER A 22 1.57 39.83 -11.49
N ILE A 23 1.97 38.62 -11.85
CA ILE A 23 2.75 37.63 -11.07
C ILE A 23 3.12 36.53 -12.09
N LYS A 24 4.40 36.49 -12.51
CA LYS A 24 4.95 35.36 -13.27
C LYS A 24 5.02 34.11 -12.38
N LYS A 25 3.87 33.54 -12.04
CA LYS A 25 3.79 32.09 -11.87
C LYS A 25 3.84 31.54 -13.28
N GLU A 26 4.90 30.82 -13.63
CA GLU A 26 4.88 29.93 -14.79
C GLU A 26 3.64 29.04 -14.67
N ARG A 27 2.55 29.43 -15.34
CA ARG A 27 1.37 28.60 -15.46
C ARG A 27 1.79 27.48 -16.40
N LYS A 28 2.20 26.33 -15.83
CA LYS A 28 2.40 25.10 -16.58
C LYS A 28 1.05 24.71 -17.18
N LEU A 29 0.86 25.06 -18.44
CA LEU A 29 -0.33 24.69 -19.18
C LEU A 29 -0.27 23.19 -19.51
N PRO A 30 -1.41 22.47 -19.48
CA PRO A 30 -1.48 21.11 -20.01
C PRO A 30 -0.99 21.08 -21.46
N ARG A 31 -0.17 20.08 -21.79
CA ARG A 31 0.31 19.88 -23.16
C ARG A 31 -0.76 19.13 -23.96
N ILE A 32 -0.98 19.55 -25.20
CA ILE A 32 -1.97 18.97 -26.12
C ILE A 32 -1.22 18.50 -27.38
N GLY A 33 -1.59 17.35 -27.91
CA GLY A 33 -0.97 16.71 -29.08
C GLY A 33 -0.87 15.19 -28.91
N ASN A 34 -0.64 14.50 -30.03
CA ASN A 34 -0.55 13.04 -30.08
C ASN A 34 0.50 12.45 -29.12
N GLU A 35 1.56 13.20 -28.83
CA GLU A 35 2.62 12.82 -27.87
C GLU A 35 2.17 12.87 -26.39
N TYR A 36 1.01 13.47 -26.11
CA TYR A 36 0.53 13.76 -24.75
C TYR A 36 -0.85 13.14 -24.46
N GLN A 37 -1.65 12.90 -25.49
CA GLN A 37 -3.00 12.36 -25.39
C GLN A 37 -2.97 10.84 -25.51
N ALA A 38 -3.80 10.15 -24.72
CA ALA A 38 -3.98 8.71 -24.87
C ALA A 38 -4.84 8.40 -26.11
N GLU A 39 -4.52 7.31 -26.80
CA GLU A 39 -5.41 6.75 -27.82
C GLU A 39 -6.64 6.16 -27.14
N CYS A 40 -7.82 6.65 -27.51
CA CYS A 40 -9.07 6.14 -26.97
C CYS A 40 -9.42 4.85 -27.70
N PRO A 41 -9.46 3.69 -27.01
CA PRO A 41 -9.84 2.44 -27.65
C PRO A 41 -11.31 2.49 -28.07
N GLU A 42 -11.63 1.81 -29.17
CA GLU A 42 -13.02 1.67 -29.62
C GLU A 42 -13.86 0.91 -28.60
N PHE A 43 -15.14 1.26 -28.54
CA PHE A 43 -16.08 0.56 -27.68
C PHE A 43 -16.32 -0.87 -28.19
N ILE A 44 -16.12 -1.87 -27.32
CA ILE A 44 -16.35 -3.28 -27.63
C ILE A 44 -17.66 -3.74 -26.97
N PRO A 45 -18.71 -4.04 -27.75
CA PRO A 45 -19.96 -4.63 -27.27
C PRO A 45 -19.74 -5.97 -26.54
N GLU A 46 -20.61 -6.31 -25.59
CA GLU A 46 -20.44 -7.50 -24.72
C GLU A 46 -20.26 -8.82 -25.47
N ASN A 47 -21.00 -9.00 -26.58
CA ASN A 47 -20.91 -10.20 -27.41
C ASN A 47 -19.58 -10.33 -28.19
N GLN A 48 -18.78 -9.26 -28.23
CA GLN A 48 -17.48 -9.20 -28.91
C GLN A 48 -16.30 -9.06 -27.93
N ARG A 49 -16.56 -9.03 -26.62
CA ARG A 49 -15.51 -8.96 -25.61
C ARG A 49 -14.78 -10.30 -25.56
N ASN A 50 -13.49 -10.28 -25.89
CA ASN A 50 -12.64 -11.45 -25.73
C ASN A 50 -12.10 -11.51 -24.29
N PHE A 51 -12.74 -12.30 -23.43
CA PHE A 51 -12.27 -12.49 -22.06
C PHE A 51 -10.97 -13.31 -21.97
N GLU A 52 -10.61 -14.07 -23.01
CA GLU A 52 -9.32 -14.78 -23.07
C GLU A 52 -8.13 -13.83 -23.32
N TYR A 53 -8.40 -12.58 -23.74
CA TYR A 53 -7.38 -11.53 -23.83
C TYR A 53 -7.01 -10.96 -22.45
N TYR A 54 -7.81 -11.21 -21.41
CA TYR A 54 -7.36 -10.97 -20.05
C TYR A 54 -6.29 -12.00 -19.73
N ASP A 55 -5.05 -11.56 -19.82
CA ASP A 55 -3.90 -12.33 -19.39
C ASP A 55 -4.12 -12.72 -17.92
N SER A 56 -4.53 -13.97 -17.70
CA SER A 56 -4.79 -14.54 -16.37
C SER A 56 -3.55 -14.52 -15.47
N ARG A 57 -2.37 -14.17 -16.01
CA ARG A 57 -1.14 -13.93 -15.26
C ARG A 57 -1.09 -12.55 -14.60
N LYS A 58 -2.01 -11.62 -14.89
CA LYS A 58 -2.01 -10.27 -14.31
C LYS A 58 -2.63 -10.21 -12.92
N ASP A 59 -3.53 -11.15 -12.61
CA ASP A 59 -4.29 -11.16 -11.36
C ASP A 59 -4.19 -12.54 -10.69
N LEU A 60 -4.16 -12.55 -9.35
CA LEU A 60 -4.17 -13.76 -8.53
C LEU A 60 -5.33 -13.66 -7.52
N LEU A 61 -6.23 -14.64 -7.53
CA LEU A 61 -7.33 -14.70 -6.57
C LEU A 61 -6.79 -15.00 -5.17
N MET A 62 -6.82 -14.00 -4.30
CA MET A 62 -6.33 -14.12 -2.92
C MET A 62 -7.43 -14.55 -1.92
N TRP A 63 -8.70 -14.23 -2.20
CA TRP A 63 -9.82 -14.58 -1.32
C TRP A 63 -11.16 -14.49 -2.06
N ARG A 64 -12.05 -15.45 -1.82
CA ARG A 64 -13.47 -15.38 -2.15
C ARG A 64 -14.31 -15.41 -0.86
N PRO A 65 -15.48 -14.77 -0.81
CA PRO A 65 -16.42 -15.03 0.27
C PRO A 65 -16.75 -16.53 0.34
N SER A 66 -16.81 -17.07 1.55
CA SER A 66 -17.12 -18.49 1.82
C SER A 66 -18.18 -18.60 2.91
N ASP A 67 -18.78 -19.78 3.01
CA ASP A 67 -19.82 -20.07 4.00
C ASP A 67 -19.25 -20.48 5.38
N ILE A 68 -17.92 -20.35 5.57
CA ILE A 68 -17.29 -20.62 6.86
C ILE A 68 -17.74 -19.54 7.86
N SER A 69 -18.16 -19.96 9.05
CA SER A 69 -18.48 -19.00 10.11
C SER A 69 -17.22 -18.30 10.62
N ASP A 70 -17.37 -17.01 10.96
CA ASP A 70 -16.27 -16.20 11.50
C ASP A 70 -15.61 -16.87 12.72
N GLU A 71 -16.39 -17.54 13.58
CA GLU A 71 -15.87 -18.25 14.75
C GLU A 71 -14.89 -19.38 14.37
N ILE A 72 -15.24 -20.20 13.37
CA ILE A 72 -14.38 -21.29 12.91
C ILE A 72 -13.12 -20.73 12.26
N LEU A 73 -13.27 -19.67 11.46
CA LEU A 73 -12.15 -19.02 10.78
C LEU A 73 -11.15 -18.41 11.77
N GLU A 74 -11.64 -17.65 12.76
CA GLU A 74 -10.81 -17.03 13.79
C GLU A 74 -10.08 -18.07 14.65
N ASN A 75 -10.77 -19.15 15.05
CA ASN A 75 -10.16 -20.26 15.76
C ASN A 75 -9.03 -20.92 14.95
N PHE A 76 -9.23 -21.09 13.64
CA PHE A 76 -8.23 -21.66 12.76
C PHE A 76 -7.01 -20.74 12.56
N ILE A 77 -7.24 -19.43 12.42
CA ILE A 77 -6.17 -18.43 12.36
C ILE A 77 -5.36 -18.42 13.65
N ALA A 78 -6.03 -18.46 14.82
CA ALA A 78 -5.37 -18.50 16.12
C ALA A 78 -4.50 -19.76 16.27
N LEU A 79 -5.04 -20.94 15.97
CA LEU A 79 -4.32 -22.21 16.02
C LEU A 79 -3.09 -22.19 15.09
N SER A 80 -3.25 -21.66 13.87
CA SER A 80 -2.18 -21.56 12.89
C SER A 80 -1.05 -20.61 13.34
N ARG A 81 -1.42 -19.50 13.96
CA ARG A 81 -0.49 -18.52 14.53
C ARG A 81 0.30 -19.10 15.71
N GLU A 82 -0.36 -19.80 16.62
CA GLU A 82 0.29 -20.34 17.83
C GLU A 82 1.19 -21.53 17.54
N LYS A 83 0.73 -22.46 16.69
CA LYS A 83 1.43 -23.73 16.45
C LYS A 83 2.47 -23.65 15.33
N TYR A 84 2.20 -22.84 14.30
CA TYR A 84 3.02 -22.81 13.08
C TYR A 84 3.63 -21.42 12.79
N PHE A 85 3.32 -20.40 13.61
CA PHE A 85 3.82 -19.02 13.47
C PHE A 85 3.43 -18.34 12.15
N TYR A 86 2.31 -18.76 11.55
CA TYR A 86 1.80 -18.12 10.35
C TYR A 86 1.11 -16.79 10.67
N THR A 87 1.29 -15.82 9.78
CA THR A 87 0.49 -14.60 9.77
C THR A 87 -0.90 -14.88 9.24
N GLU A 88 -1.86 -14.05 9.64
CA GLU A 88 -3.25 -14.18 9.23
C GLU A 88 -3.39 -14.19 7.70
N GLU A 89 -2.68 -13.31 7.01
CA GLU A 89 -2.70 -13.21 5.56
C GLU A 89 -2.21 -14.49 4.88
N GLN A 90 -1.23 -15.18 5.47
CA GLN A 90 -0.74 -16.45 4.93
C GLN A 90 -1.76 -17.57 5.14
N VAL A 91 -2.40 -17.63 6.31
CA VAL A 91 -3.45 -18.62 6.60
C VAL A 91 -4.62 -18.42 5.65
N LEU A 92 -5.09 -17.18 5.45
CA LEU A 92 -6.17 -16.87 4.52
C LEU A 92 -5.81 -17.24 3.07
N GLY A 93 -4.57 -16.98 2.65
CA GLY A 93 -4.07 -17.39 1.34
C GLY A 93 -4.07 -18.91 1.15
N LEU A 94 -3.64 -19.67 2.16
CA LEU A 94 -3.68 -21.13 2.13
C LEU A 94 -5.12 -21.66 2.09
N LEU A 95 -6.02 -21.06 2.87
CA LEU A 95 -7.44 -21.41 2.84
C LEU A 95 -8.05 -21.21 1.46
N GLN A 96 -7.76 -20.08 0.81
CA GLN A 96 -8.19 -19.84 -0.56
C GLN A 96 -7.62 -20.89 -1.52
N PHE A 97 -6.34 -21.22 -1.39
CA PHE A 97 -5.64 -22.17 -2.26
C PHE A 97 -6.24 -23.58 -2.18
N HIS A 98 -6.58 -24.03 -0.97
CA HIS A 98 -7.23 -25.31 -0.71
C HIS A 98 -8.76 -25.26 -0.76
N GLN A 99 -9.35 -24.20 -1.31
CA GLN A 99 -10.80 -24.04 -1.45
C GLN A 99 -11.56 -24.21 -0.12
N TYR A 100 -10.96 -23.76 0.98
CA TYR A 100 -11.49 -23.81 2.34
C TYR A 100 -11.51 -25.18 3.02
N ASP A 101 -10.77 -26.15 2.47
CA ASP A 101 -10.52 -27.43 3.14
C ASP A 101 -9.44 -27.27 4.23
N MET A 102 -9.88 -27.18 5.48
CA MET A 102 -9.02 -26.98 6.65
C MET A 102 -8.03 -28.13 6.87
N ASP A 103 -8.43 -29.36 6.56
CA ASP A 103 -7.59 -30.54 6.79
C ASP A 103 -6.42 -30.55 5.79
N GLN A 104 -6.69 -30.20 4.54
CA GLN A 104 -5.64 -30.05 3.52
C GLN A 104 -4.68 -28.91 3.86
N VAL A 105 -5.21 -27.77 4.35
CA VAL A 105 -4.36 -26.66 4.82
C VAL A 105 -3.44 -27.11 5.94
N LEU A 106 -3.93 -27.88 6.92
CA LEU A 106 -3.11 -28.34 8.05
C LEU A 106 -2.00 -29.32 7.65
N LEU A 107 -2.20 -30.09 6.57
CA LEU A 107 -1.14 -30.95 6.02
C LEU A 107 -0.05 -30.12 5.36
N ASP A 108 -0.44 -29.09 4.59
CA ASP A 108 0.49 -28.27 3.82
C ASP A 108 1.14 -27.14 4.62
N ILE A 109 0.53 -26.70 5.73
CA ILE A 109 1.06 -25.61 6.58
C ILE A 109 2.44 -25.94 7.17
N VAL A 110 2.82 -27.21 7.26
CA VAL A 110 4.16 -27.60 7.73
C VAL A 110 5.22 -27.34 6.66
N ASN A 111 4.83 -27.41 5.38
CA ASN A 111 5.75 -27.33 4.24
C ASN A 111 6.08 -25.89 3.83
N TYR A 112 5.19 -24.94 4.12
CA TYR A 112 5.34 -23.54 3.69
C TYR A 112 5.92 -22.60 4.76
N SER A 113 6.59 -23.14 5.79
CA SER A 113 7.05 -22.36 6.95
C SER A 113 7.83 -21.13 6.48
N PRO A 114 7.36 -19.91 6.76
CA PRO A 114 7.95 -18.73 6.17
C PRO A 114 9.39 -18.53 6.61
N ILE A 115 10.25 -18.15 5.67
CA ILE A 115 11.61 -17.71 5.99
C ILE A 115 11.49 -16.51 6.94
N ASN A 116 11.88 -16.70 8.20
CA ASN A 116 11.82 -15.67 9.22
C ASN A 116 12.72 -14.49 8.81
N GLN A 117 12.13 -13.42 8.29
CA GLN A 117 12.81 -12.15 8.02
C GLN A 117 13.00 -11.29 9.27
N GLU A 118 12.86 -11.88 10.47
CA GLU A 118 12.94 -11.16 11.73
C GLU A 118 14.32 -10.49 11.90
N PHE A 119 14.30 -9.33 12.54
CA PHE A 119 15.51 -8.60 12.91
C PHE A 119 15.98 -9.15 14.25
N SER A 120 17.25 -9.55 14.31
CA SER A 120 17.95 -9.84 15.57
C SER A 120 18.01 -8.57 16.44
N ASN A 121 18.22 -8.72 17.74
CA ASN A 121 18.33 -7.58 18.64
C ASN A 121 19.47 -6.62 18.25
N HIS A 122 20.57 -7.16 17.73
CA HIS A 122 21.68 -6.37 17.22
C HIS A 122 21.28 -5.55 15.98
N GLU A 123 20.58 -6.15 15.02
CA GLU A 123 20.09 -5.45 13.82
C GLU A 123 19.07 -4.36 14.18
N LYS A 124 18.23 -4.58 15.20
CA LYS A 124 17.30 -3.56 15.71
C LYS A 124 18.05 -2.34 16.27
N GLN A 125 19.09 -2.57 17.07
CA GLN A 125 19.93 -1.49 17.62
C GLN A 125 20.63 -0.72 16.50
N MET A 126 21.20 -1.41 15.52
CA MET A 126 21.84 -0.76 14.37
C MET A 126 20.83 0.03 13.52
N PHE A 127 19.60 -0.47 13.39
CA PHE A 127 18.52 0.25 12.72
C PHE A 127 18.15 1.53 13.48
N GLU A 128 17.99 1.48 14.80
CA GLU A 128 17.69 2.66 15.63
C GLU A 128 18.80 3.71 15.55
N GLU A 129 20.06 3.28 15.61
CA GLU A 129 21.22 4.15 15.43
C GLU A 129 21.21 4.80 14.03
N GLY A 130 20.92 3.99 13.01
CA GLY A 130 20.82 4.44 11.63
C GLY A 130 19.72 5.48 11.43
N ILE A 131 18.54 5.27 12.02
CA ILE A 131 17.43 6.22 11.98
C ILE A 131 17.80 7.53 12.70
N ARG A 132 18.50 7.47 13.84
CA ARG A 132 18.95 8.65 14.58
C ARG A 132 19.97 9.48 13.79
N THR A 133 20.91 8.81 13.15
CA THR A 133 22.04 9.44 12.45
C THR A 133 21.70 9.90 11.04
N TYR A 134 20.95 9.08 10.28
CA TYR A 134 20.71 9.30 8.85
C TYR A 134 19.24 9.61 8.51
N GLY A 135 18.34 9.63 9.51
CA GLY A 135 16.91 9.85 9.30
C GLY A 135 16.30 8.73 8.43
N LYS A 136 15.46 9.09 7.46
CA LYS A 136 14.80 8.12 6.55
C LYS A 136 15.65 7.72 5.35
N ASN A 137 16.97 7.92 5.40
CA ASN A 137 17.85 7.50 4.32
C ASN A 137 18.19 6.01 4.45
N PHE A 138 17.25 5.15 4.04
CA PHE A 138 17.38 3.69 4.15
C PHE A 138 18.57 3.12 3.37
N ARG A 139 19.04 3.80 2.32
CA ARG A 139 20.25 3.40 1.59
C ARG A 139 21.50 3.54 2.47
N LYS A 140 21.62 4.62 3.23
CA LYS A 140 22.71 4.81 4.20
C LYS A 140 22.58 3.88 5.40
N ILE A 141 21.36 3.64 5.88
CA ILE A 141 21.12 2.71 7.00
C ILE A 141 21.51 1.28 6.61
N LYS A 142 21.24 0.83 5.37
CA LYS A 142 21.67 -0.48 4.88
C LYS A 142 23.20 -0.67 4.93
N GLN A 143 23.98 0.40 4.78
CA GLN A 143 25.45 0.35 4.83
C GLN A 143 26.01 0.05 6.23
N LEU A 144 25.19 0.09 7.28
CA LEU A 144 25.57 -0.30 8.65
C LEU A 144 25.65 -1.83 8.82
N HIS A 145 26.05 -2.60 7.80
CA HIS A 145 26.12 -4.07 7.84
C HIS A 145 24.79 -4.78 8.16
N LEU A 146 23.66 -4.17 7.82
CA LEU A 146 22.38 -4.88 7.84
C LEU A 146 22.32 -5.76 6.59
N ASN A 147 22.41 -7.08 6.77
CA ASN A 147 22.13 -8.08 5.72
C ASN A 147 20.62 -8.14 5.40
N LYS A 148 20.00 -6.96 5.24
CA LYS A 148 18.58 -6.75 5.02
C LYS A 148 18.43 -5.81 3.82
N ASP A 149 17.50 -6.13 2.95
CA ASP A 149 17.20 -5.27 1.81
C ASP A 149 16.39 -4.04 2.20
N ILE A 150 16.44 -3.02 1.33
CA ILE A 150 15.75 -1.76 1.55
C ILE A 150 14.24 -1.97 1.84
N PRO A 151 13.50 -2.84 1.11
CA PRO A 151 12.10 -3.09 1.44
C PRO A 151 11.91 -3.68 2.85
N CYS A 152 12.82 -4.54 3.29
CA CYS A 152 12.79 -5.12 4.63
C CYS A 152 12.99 -4.05 5.72
N LEU A 153 13.93 -3.12 5.50
CA LEU A 153 14.17 -1.96 6.38
C LEU A 153 12.96 -1.02 6.43
N VAL A 154 12.33 -0.76 5.29
CA VAL A 154 11.12 0.08 5.21
C VAL A 154 9.94 -0.60 5.92
N LYS A 155 9.74 -1.91 5.73
CA LYS A 155 8.73 -2.69 6.45
C LYS A 155 8.96 -2.62 7.95
N TYR A 156 10.21 -2.81 8.38
CA TYR A 156 10.58 -2.72 9.80
C TYR A 156 10.35 -1.32 10.39
N TYR A 157 10.68 -0.25 9.64
CA TYR A 157 10.43 1.14 10.06
C TYR A 157 8.98 1.39 10.46
N TYR A 158 8.03 0.91 9.67
CA TYR A 158 6.61 1.12 9.95
C TYR A 158 6.11 0.27 11.12
N LYS A 159 6.65 -0.93 11.31
CA LYS A 159 6.40 -1.74 12.52
C LYS A 159 6.93 -1.02 13.77
N TRP A 160 8.23 -0.69 13.79
CA TRP A 160 8.90 0.01 14.89
C TRP A 160 8.21 1.32 15.24
N LYS A 161 7.91 2.17 14.26
CA LYS A 161 7.26 3.48 14.48
C LYS A 161 5.89 3.33 15.15
N ASN A 162 5.12 2.31 14.78
CA ASN A 162 3.81 2.07 15.38
C ASN A 162 3.95 1.58 16.82
N ASP A 163 4.93 0.72 17.11
CA ASP A 163 5.22 0.25 18.46
C ASP A 163 5.70 1.40 19.37
N THR A 164 6.61 2.26 18.88
CA THR A 164 7.06 3.46 19.60
C THR A 164 5.91 4.43 19.89
N LYS A 165 4.99 4.63 18.94
CA LYS A 165 3.80 5.47 19.18
C LYS A 165 2.92 4.90 20.29
N ARG A 166 2.68 3.59 20.32
CA ARG A 166 1.90 2.93 21.38
C ARG A 166 2.54 3.12 22.76
N LEU A 167 3.86 3.02 22.86
CA LEU A 167 4.61 3.29 24.09
C LEU A 167 4.53 4.77 24.50
N ASN A 168 4.72 5.69 23.55
CA ASN A 168 4.65 7.14 23.81
C ASN A 168 3.23 7.60 24.20
N PHE A 169 2.17 6.97 23.67
CA PHE A 169 0.79 7.27 24.03
C PHE A 169 0.46 6.83 25.47
N ARG A 170 1.00 5.69 25.92
CA ARG A 170 0.86 5.22 27.31
C ARG A 170 1.58 6.13 28.32
N GLY A 171 2.61 6.87 27.89
CA GLY A 171 3.31 7.86 28.72
C GLY A 171 2.53 9.15 29.02
N TRP A 172 1.45 9.46 28.27
CA TRP A 172 0.69 10.71 28.45
C TRP A 172 -0.51 10.59 29.42
N ALA A 173 -0.88 9.37 29.85
CA ALA A 173 -1.97 9.18 30.81
C ALA A 173 -1.62 9.58 32.27
N GLY A 174 -0.37 10.00 32.53
CA GLY A 174 0.17 10.23 33.88
C GLY A 174 0.43 11.68 34.30
N ILE A 175 0.14 12.70 33.48
CA ILE A 175 0.43 14.10 33.85
C ILE A 175 -0.83 14.97 33.73
N ARG A 176 -1.79 14.78 34.63
CA ARG A 176 -2.74 15.83 34.99
C ARG A 176 -2.05 16.73 36.02
N LYS A 177 -1.34 17.77 35.55
CA LYS A 177 -0.94 18.89 36.42
C LYS A 177 -2.21 19.50 37.01
N THR A 178 -2.37 19.40 38.31
CA THR A 178 -3.33 20.19 39.07
C THR A 178 -2.98 21.66 38.87
N ARG A 179 -3.89 22.44 38.27
CA ARG A 179 -3.74 23.89 38.20
C ARG A 179 -4.34 24.48 39.47
N SER A 180 -3.49 24.74 40.46
CA SER A 180 -3.80 25.56 41.63
C SER A 180 -4.27 26.94 41.15
N ARG A 181 -5.51 27.30 41.49
CA ARG A 181 -6.03 28.67 41.31
C ARG A 181 -5.72 29.44 42.60
N TYR A 182 -4.65 30.23 42.56
CA TYR A 182 -4.50 31.33 43.51
C TYR A 182 -5.55 32.39 43.16
N THR A 183 -6.41 32.70 44.13
CA THR A 183 -7.19 33.95 44.15
C THR A 183 -6.47 34.86 45.15
N MET A 184 -6.10 36.06 44.72
CA MET A 184 -5.72 37.15 45.62
C MET A 184 -6.79 38.22 45.52
N SER A 185 -7.18 38.67 46.72
CA SER A 185 -7.91 39.89 47.10
C SER A 185 -9.39 39.96 46.75
#